data_AF-A0A956P574-F1
#
_entry.id   AF-A0A956P574-F1
#
_cell.length_a   1.000
_cell.length_b   1.000
_cell.length_c   1.000
_cell.angle_alpha   90.00
_cell.angle_beta   90.00
_cell.angle_gamma   90.00
#
_symmetry.space_group_name_H-M   'P 1'
#
loop_
_entity.id
_entity.type
_entity.pdbx_description
1 polymer ?
#
loop_
_entity_poly.entity_id
_entity_poly.type
_entity_poly.pdbx_seq_one_letter_code
_entity_poly.pdbx_strand_id
1 'polypeptide(L)'
;MKTHYDTLGVPPNANGDMIRAAFRQLVKKYHPDGPQGNLQVYQQITEAYAVLSSPSARVDYDRHLAFLRGEDPDGESEGATPRPKIEDSAAPSQSGRRGLELIAALVVLLVALGAFLVFRYVGGATP
;
A
#
# COMPACT_ATOMS: atom_id res chain seq x y z
N MET A 1 -8.73 10.69 13.31
CA MET A 1 -8.70 9.89 12.07
C MET A 1 -7.44 9.07 12.10
N LYS A 2 -7.50 7.74 11.88
CA LYS A 2 -6.28 6.92 11.79
C LYS A 2 -5.71 7.02 10.37
N THR A 3 -4.45 7.37 10.25
CA THR A 3 -3.75 7.36 8.95
C THR A 3 -3.21 5.96 8.64
N HIS A 4 -2.83 5.72 7.39
CA HIS A 4 -2.15 4.47 7.02
C HIS A 4 -0.82 4.29 7.76
N TYR A 5 -0.15 5.39 8.11
CA TYR A 5 1.07 5.38 8.93
C TYR A 5 0.77 4.88 10.36
N ASP A 6 -0.33 5.35 10.96
CA ASP A 6 -0.77 4.88 12.29
C ASP A 6 -1.14 3.39 12.27
N THR A 7 -1.78 2.91 11.19
CA THR A 7 -2.16 1.49 11.04
C THR A 7 -0.93 0.59 10.97
N LEU A 8 0.15 1.02 10.32
CA LEU A 8 1.42 0.28 10.27
C LEU A 8 2.32 0.55 11.48
N GLY A 9 1.98 1.52 12.33
CA GLY A 9 2.81 1.92 13.48
C GLY A 9 4.15 2.52 13.07
N VAL A 10 4.20 3.19 11.91
CA VAL A 10 5.42 3.81 11.38
C VAL A 10 5.26 5.33 11.33
N PRO A 11 6.36 6.10 11.46
CA PRO A 11 6.27 7.55 11.34
C PRO A 11 6.03 7.96 9.88
N PRO A 12 5.45 9.16 9.63
CA PRO A 12 5.19 9.66 8.27
C PRO A 12 6.46 9.91 7.44
N ASN A 13 7.63 9.98 8.07
CA ASN A 13 8.94 10.06 7.42
C ASN A 13 9.60 8.68 7.19
N ALA A 14 8.89 7.57 7.45
CA ALA A 14 9.45 6.24 7.31
C ALA A 14 9.88 5.95 5.87
N ASN A 15 11.00 5.25 5.71
CA ASN A 15 11.46 4.78 4.41
C ASN A 15 10.70 3.51 3.97
N GLY A 16 10.72 3.19 2.68
CA GLY A 16 10.05 2.01 2.11
C GLY A 16 10.45 0.70 2.80
N ASP A 17 11.71 0.56 3.21
CA ASP A 17 12.18 -0.62 3.95
C ASP A 17 11.57 -0.75 5.34
N MET A 18 11.37 0.37 6.04
CA MET A 18 10.71 0.40 7.35
C MET A 18 9.23 0.02 7.23
N ILE A 19 8.55 0.59 6.22
CA ILE A 19 7.15 0.27 5.91
C ILE A 19 7.00 -1.23 5.61
N ARG A 20 7.90 -1.78 4.78
CA ARG A 20 7.91 -3.21 4.45
C ARG A 20 8.23 -4.08 5.66
N ALA A 21 9.14 -3.66 6.53
CA ALA A 21 9.48 -4.40 7.75
C ALA A 21 8.30 -4.44 8.74
N ALA A 22 7.65 -3.30 8.98
CA ALA A 22 6.48 -3.20 9.83
C ALA A 22 5.31 -4.04 9.32
N PHE A 23 5.03 -3.98 8.01
CA PHE A 23 4.01 -4.81 7.35
C PHE A 23 4.24 -6.31 7.61
N ARG A 24 5.47 -6.81 7.39
CA ARG A 24 5.77 -8.24 7.61
C ARG A 24 5.55 -8.66 9.07
N GLN A 25 5.93 -7.81 10.03
CA GLN A 25 5.75 -8.09 11.45
C GLN A 25 4.27 -8.14 11.83
N LEU A 26 3.47 -7.18 11.34
CA LEU A 26 2.05 -7.08 11.62
C LEU A 26 1.25 -8.20 10.95
N VAL A 27 1.57 -8.57 9.69
CA VAL A 27 0.96 -9.71 9.01
C VAL A 27 1.22 -11.01 9.77
N LYS A 28 2.45 -11.26 10.19
CA LYS A 28 2.77 -12.46 10.98
C LYS A 28 1.99 -12.51 12.29
N LYS A 29 1.74 -11.35 12.91
CA LYS A 29 1.01 -11.24 14.16
C LYS A 29 -0.51 -11.42 13.99
N TYR A 30 -1.09 -10.79 12.98
CA TYR A 30 -2.54 -10.72 12.77
C TYR A 30 -3.06 -11.60 11.62
N HIS A 31 -2.25 -12.52 11.11
CA HIS A 31 -2.65 -13.47 10.08
C HIS A 31 -3.94 -14.20 10.48
N PRO A 32 -4.96 -14.32 9.61
CA PRO A 32 -6.25 -14.90 9.98
C PRO A 32 -6.15 -16.34 10.53
N ASP A 33 -5.18 -17.13 10.07
CA ASP A 33 -4.89 -18.48 10.58
C ASP A 33 -4.00 -18.51 11.84
N GLY A 34 -3.62 -17.35 12.38
CA GLY A 34 -2.79 -17.23 13.57
C GLY A 34 -3.59 -17.17 14.87
N PRO A 35 -2.94 -17.38 16.03
CA PRO A 35 -3.59 -17.33 17.34
C PRO A 35 -4.15 -15.94 17.70
N GLN A 36 -3.62 -14.87 17.09
CA GLN A 36 -4.12 -13.50 17.19
C GLN A 36 -4.79 -13.05 15.88
N GLY A 37 -5.29 -14.00 15.10
CA GLY A 37 -5.86 -13.75 13.79
C GLY A 37 -7.05 -12.82 13.85
N ASN A 38 -6.98 -11.76 13.06
CA ASN A 38 -8.07 -10.81 12.93
C ASN A 38 -8.13 -10.34 11.48
N LEU A 39 -9.12 -10.84 10.75
CA LEU A 39 -9.31 -10.55 9.34
C LEU A 39 -9.44 -9.04 9.08
N GLN A 40 -10.13 -8.32 9.96
CA GLN A 40 -10.36 -6.88 9.80
C GLN A 40 -9.05 -6.09 9.98
N VAL A 41 -8.25 -6.44 10.99
CA VAL A 41 -6.93 -5.83 11.23
C VAL A 41 -5.97 -6.17 10.09
N TYR A 42 -5.98 -7.41 9.62
CA TYR A 42 -5.18 -7.84 8.47
C TYR A 42 -5.51 -7.06 7.19
N GLN A 43 -6.80 -6.84 6.92
CA GLN A 43 -7.26 -6.02 5.79
C GLN A 43 -6.75 -4.58 5.92
N GLN A 44 -6.89 -3.97 7.09
CA GLN A 44 -6.41 -2.60 7.34
C GLN A 44 -4.89 -2.46 7.14
N ILE A 45 -4.10 -3.44 7.61
CA ILE A 45 -2.65 -3.48 7.42
C ILE A 45 -2.30 -3.59 5.93
N THR A 46 -3.03 -4.43 5.19
CA THR A 46 -2.80 -4.66 3.76
C THR A 46 -3.14 -3.43 2.93
N GLU A 47 -4.26 -2.78 3.22
CA GLU A 47 -4.68 -1.53 2.58
C GLU A 47 -3.66 -0.41 2.83
N ALA A 48 -3.23 -0.23 4.09
CA ALA A 48 -2.22 0.76 4.44
C ALA A 48 -0.90 0.53 3.70
N TYR A 49 -0.46 -0.73 3.60
CA TYR A 49 0.75 -1.08 2.85
C TYR A 49 0.59 -0.86 1.34
N ALA A 50 -0.58 -1.15 0.77
CA ALA A 50 -0.83 -0.95 -0.67
C ALA A 50 -0.63 0.51 -1.07
N VAL A 51 -1.06 1.45 -0.23
CA VAL A 51 -0.89 2.89 -0.47
C VAL A 51 0.54 3.35 -0.19
N LEU A 52 1.12 2.95 0.95
CA LEU A 52 2.42 3.46 1.41
C LEU A 52 3.64 2.81 0.77
N SER A 53 3.49 1.62 0.16
CA SER A 53 4.60 0.89 -0.46
C SER A 53 5.05 1.47 -1.79
N SER A 54 4.16 2.16 -2.51
CA SER A 54 4.48 2.81 -3.78
C SER A 54 4.83 4.28 -3.57
N PRO A 55 6.00 4.76 -4.03
CA PRO A 55 6.37 6.17 -3.89
C PRO A 55 5.34 7.11 -4.51
N SER A 56 4.79 6.78 -5.69
CA SER A 56 3.79 7.61 -6.36
C SER A 56 2.46 7.63 -5.59
N ALA A 57 1.97 6.47 -5.14
CA ALA A 57 0.71 6.40 -4.40
C ALA A 57 0.80 7.07 -3.03
N ARG A 58 1.98 7.01 -2.39
CA ARG A 58 2.26 7.72 -1.14
C ARG A 58 2.20 9.23 -1.32
N VAL A 59 2.76 9.77 -2.40
CA VAL A 59 2.71 11.21 -2.69
C VAL A 59 1.26 11.69 -2.86
N ASP A 60 0.44 10.93 -3.61
CA ASP A 60 -0.97 11.29 -3.80
C ASP A 60 -1.77 11.16 -2.49
N TYR A 61 -1.47 10.16 -1.67
CA TYR A 61 -2.05 10.01 -0.33
C TYR A 61 -1.67 11.18 0.58
N ASP A 62 -0.40 11.57 0.62
CA ASP A 62 0.08 12.67 1.45
C ASP A 62 -0.52 14.00 1.00
N ARG A 63 -0.68 14.22 -0.33
CA ARG A 63 -1.38 15.40 -0.88
C ARG A 63 -2.84 15.44 -0.45
N HIS A 64 -3.55 14.30 -0.55
CA HIS A 64 -4.94 14.21 -0.13
C HIS A 64 -5.07 14.43 1.38
N LEU A 65 -4.14 13.90 2.17
CA LEU A 65 -4.11 14.08 3.62
C LEU A 65 -3.86 15.55 4.02
N ALA A 66 -3.01 16.28 3.29
CA ALA A 66 -2.80 17.71 3.48
C ALA A 66 -4.08 18.51 3.19
N PHE A 67 -4.74 18.23 2.05
CA PHE A 67 -6.02 18.83 1.70
C PHE A 67 -7.09 18.59 2.77
N LEU A 68 -7.22 17.36 3.27
CA LEU A 68 -8.18 17.01 4.33
C LEU A 68 -7.88 17.69 5.68
N ARG A 69 -6.63 18.09 5.92
CA ARG A 69 -6.23 18.82 7.12
C ARG A 69 -6.54 20.32 7.02
N GLY A 70 -7.04 20.80 5.88
CA GLY A 70 -7.23 22.23 5.62
C GLY A 70 -5.91 22.97 5.43
N GLU A 71 -4.84 22.24 5.13
CA GLU A 71 -3.58 22.84 4.72
C GLU A 71 -3.72 23.12 3.22
N ASP A 72 -4.24 24.31 2.88
CA ASP A 72 -4.34 24.76 1.50
C ASP A 72 -2.94 24.79 0.89
N PRO A 73 -2.58 23.89 -0.05
CA PRO A 73 -1.27 23.93 -0.70
C PRO A 73 -1.10 25.19 -1.57
N ASP A 74 -2.20 25.91 -1.78
CA ASP A 74 -2.35 27.09 -2.62
C ASP A 74 -2.66 28.36 -1.80
N GLY A 75 -2.70 28.26 -0.47
CA GLY A 75 -2.93 29.38 0.44
C GLY A 75 -1.66 30.22 0.60
N GLU A 76 -1.63 31.37 -0.06
CA GLU A 76 -0.54 32.34 -0.11
C GLU A 76 0.09 32.65 1.27
N SER A 77 1.40 32.40 1.40
CA SER A 77 2.26 33.13 2.33
C SER A 77 3.27 33.91 1.49
N GLU A 78 3.05 35.22 1.36
CA GLU A 78 4.05 36.16 0.85
C GLU A 78 5.28 36.14 1.75
N GLY A 79 6.44 35.75 1.20
CA GLY A 79 7.72 35.91 1.89
C GLY A 79 8.90 35.13 1.30
N ALA A 80 9.53 35.68 0.26
CA ALA A 80 10.86 35.37 -0.28
C ALA A 80 11.02 34.22 -1.33
N THR A 81 11.23 34.68 -2.56
CA THR A 81 11.58 34.09 -3.89
C THR A 81 12.85 33.19 -3.95
N PRO A 82 13.23 32.57 -5.10
CA PRO A 82 12.52 32.34 -6.37
C PRO A 82 12.52 30.88 -6.89
N ARG A 83 11.54 30.56 -7.76
CA ARG A 83 11.44 29.31 -8.53
C ARG A 83 12.54 29.20 -9.61
N PRO A 84 13.10 28.01 -9.92
CA PRO A 84 13.71 27.76 -11.21
C PRO A 84 12.60 27.44 -12.24
N LYS A 85 12.68 28.13 -13.37
CA LYS A 85 11.78 28.02 -14.52
C LYS A 85 12.10 26.72 -15.28
N ILE A 86 11.12 25.84 -15.45
CA ILE A 86 11.14 24.82 -16.51
C ILE A 86 9.79 24.91 -17.22
N GLU A 87 9.77 25.74 -18.26
CA GLU A 87 8.85 25.61 -19.38
C GLU A 87 9.38 24.47 -20.25
N ASP A 88 8.59 23.43 -20.51
CA ASP A 88 8.10 23.15 -21.86
C ASP A 88 7.40 21.79 -21.96
N SER A 89 6.14 21.86 -22.41
CA SER A 89 5.48 20.99 -23.38
C SER A 89 5.91 19.51 -23.49
N ALA A 90 4.98 18.59 -23.17
CA ALA A 90 4.50 17.56 -24.11
C ALA A 90 3.45 16.60 -23.51
N ALA A 91 2.24 16.66 -24.09
CA ALA A 91 1.28 15.58 -24.36
C ALA A 91 0.62 14.76 -23.21
N PRO A 92 -0.68 14.43 -23.36
CA PRO A 92 -1.36 13.49 -22.47
C PRO A 92 -0.97 12.05 -22.85
N SER A 93 -0.19 11.39 -21.99
CA SER A 93 0.08 9.96 -22.11
C SER A 93 -1.09 9.16 -21.56
N GLN A 94 -2.06 8.91 -22.43
CA GLN A 94 -3.06 7.88 -22.26
C GLN A 94 -2.40 6.52 -22.62
N SER A 95 -1.71 5.91 -21.67
CA SER A 95 -1.26 4.52 -21.77
C SER A 95 -1.06 4.01 -20.34
N GLY A 96 -1.81 3.06 -19.80
CA GLY A 96 -2.65 2.05 -20.39
C GLY A 96 -2.57 0.88 -19.42
N ARG A 97 -3.47 0.87 -18.43
CA ARG A 97 -4.17 -0.30 -17.86
C ARG A 97 -3.45 -1.68 -17.92
N ARG A 98 -2.16 -1.75 -17.61
CA ARG A 98 -1.38 -3.01 -17.63
C ARG A 98 -0.93 -3.47 -16.24
N GLY A 99 -1.04 -2.62 -15.23
CA GLY A 99 -0.69 -2.96 -13.84
C GLY A 99 -1.68 -3.88 -13.13
N LEU A 100 -2.91 -3.99 -13.64
CA LEU A 100 -3.96 -4.79 -13.01
C LEU A 100 -3.87 -6.29 -13.36
N GLU A 101 -3.30 -6.64 -14.51
CA GLU A 101 -3.19 -8.03 -14.98
C GLU A 101 -2.17 -8.86 -14.19
N LEU A 102 -1.09 -8.23 -13.69
CA LEU A 102 -0.11 -8.91 -12.84
C LEU A 102 -0.69 -9.23 -11.45
N ILE A 103 -1.59 -8.39 -10.96
CA ILE A 103 -2.26 -8.58 -9.66
C ILE A 103 -3.27 -9.72 -9.77
N ALA A 104 -4.04 -9.79 -10.86
CA ALA A 104 -4.96 -10.90 -11.11
C ALA A 104 -4.21 -12.25 -11.28
N ALA A 105 -3.11 -12.27 -12.03
CA ALA A 105 -2.30 -13.48 -12.21
C ALA A 105 -1.65 -13.98 -10.90
N LEU A 106 -1.19 -13.06 -10.04
CA LEU A 106 -0.61 -13.42 -8.74
C LEU A 106 -1.67 -13.97 -7.77
N VAL A 107 -2.87 -13.38 -7.75
CA VAL A 107 -3.97 -13.86 -6.91
C VAL A 107 -4.43 -15.25 -7.37
N VAL A 108 -4.55 -15.48 -8.68
CA VAL A 108 -4.89 -16.80 -9.22
C VAL A 108 -3.79 -17.83 -8.94
N LEU A 109 -2.51 -17.44 -9.00
CA LEU A 109 -1.39 -18.31 -8.64
C LEU A 109 -1.40 -18.67 -7.14
N LEU A 110 -1.68 -17.71 -6.26
CA LEU A 110 -1.74 -17.95 -4.81
C LEU A 110 -2.93 -18.82 -4.40
N VAL A 111 -4.09 -18.65 -5.05
CA VAL A 111 -5.27 -19.51 -4.86
C VAL A 111 -5.01 -20.93 -5.38
N ALA A 112 -4.39 -21.06 -6.56
CA ALA A 112 -4.03 -22.36 -7.13
C ALA A 112 -2.96 -23.09 -6.32
N LEU A 113 -1.95 -22.38 -5.80
CA LEU A 113 -0.92 -22.95 -4.93
C LEU A 113 -1.51 -23.39 -3.58
N GLY A 114 -2.41 -22.58 -3.00
CA GLY A 114 -3.15 -22.93 -1.79
C GLY A 114 -4.02 -24.18 -1.98
N ALA A 115 -4.79 -24.25 -3.07
CA ALA A 115 -5.60 -25.42 -3.40
C ALA A 115 -4.73 -26.67 -3.67
N PHE A 116 -3.58 -26.53 -4.32
CA PHE A 116 -2.64 -27.62 -4.58
C PHE A 116 -1.97 -28.15 -3.30
N LEU A 117 -1.60 -27.25 -2.37
CA LEU A 117 -1.07 -27.61 -1.06
C LEU A 117 -2.12 -28.31 -0.20
N VAL A 118 -3.37 -27.82 -0.19
CA VAL A 118 -4.49 -28.46 0.52
C VAL A 118 -4.82 -29.82 -0.11
N PHE A 119 -4.81 -29.96 -1.44
CA PHE A 119 -5.05 -31.24 -2.11
C PHE A 119 -3.92 -32.27 -1.87
N ARG A 120 -2.65 -31.84 -1.83
CA ARG A 120 -1.51 -32.69 -1.43
C ARG A 120 -1.56 -33.10 0.04
N TYR A 121 -2.08 -32.22 0.90
CA TYR A 121 -2.16 -32.44 2.34
C TYR A 121 -3.37 -33.29 2.74
N VAL A 122 -4.52 -33.13 2.07
CA VAL A 122 -5.74 -33.92 2.32
C VAL A 122 -5.73 -35.25 1.54
N GLY A 123 -5.05 -35.34 0.39
CA GLY A 123 -4.92 -36.59 -0.38
C GLY A 123 -3.89 -37.59 0.18
N GLY A 124 -3.31 -37.34 1.35
CA GLY A 124 -2.29 -38.19 2.00
C GLY A 124 -2.84 -39.16 3.07
N ALA A 125 -4.14 -39.17 3.32
CA ALA A 125 -4.81 -40.13 4.20
C ALA A 125 -6.07 -40.61 3.47
N THR A 126 -6.32 -41.86 3.12
CA THR A 126 -5.86 -43.23 3.46
C THR A 126 -6.68 -44.15 2.53
N PRO A 127 -6.49 -45.49 2.48
CA PRO A 127 -5.38 -46.32 2.93
C PRO A 127 -4.53 -46.91 1.79
#